data_AF-A0A9D6QLD7-F1
#
_entry.id   AF-A0A9D6QLD7-F1
#
_cell.length_a   1.000
_cell.length_b   1.000
_cell.length_c   1.000
_cell.angle_alpha   90.00
_cell.angle_beta   90.00
_cell.angle_gamma   90.00
#
_symmetry.space_group_name_H-M   'P 1'
#
loop_
_entity.id
_entity.type
_entity.pdbx_description
1 polymer ?
#
loop_
_entity_poly.entity_id
_entity_poly.type
_entity_poly.pdbx_seq_one_letter_code
_entity_poly.pdbx_strand_id
1 'polypeptide(L)'
;MFPRKEDRARRRAARRSLDSPLPRRYASIMGAPKQPKGGIPSVIEMLQLLDAETRAKILSNIAARDEKLARQLEARLFDFEDLRQLTPRMTQELLREIPEAKLVLALRKASDELRAHVFSNMSKRQAEVLRDELANQPPQKLTDVEKAQAEIVEIAKRLEAEGRLVFKK
;
A
#
# COMPACT_ATOMS: atom_id res chain seq x y z
N MET A 1 -38.66 -65.52 40.98
CA MET A 1 -38.72 -64.09 41.35
C MET A 1 -39.14 -63.29 40.11
N PHE A 2 -40.41 -62.90 40.01
CA PHE A 2 -40.88 -61.85 39.09
C PHE A 2 -40.36 -60.50 39.61
N PRO A 3 -40.07 -59.45 38.80
CA PRO A 3 -41.09 -58.78 37.96
C PRO A 3 -40.58 -58.19 36.61
N ARG A 4 -41.38 -58.24 35.54
CA ARG A 4 -42.30 -57.21 34.99
C ARG A 4 -41.64 -56.02 34.25
N LYS A 5 -42.10 -55.84 33.01
CA LYS A 5 -42.48 -54.54 32.39
C LYS A 5 -41.41 -53.59 31.83
N GLU A 6 -40.23 -54.05 31.39
CA GLU A 6 -39.28 -53.12 30.73
C GLU A 6 -39.06 -53.31 29.22
N ASP A 7 -39.62 -54.36 28.62
CA ASP A 7 -39.45 -54.63 27.18
C ASP A 7 -40.44 -53.92 26.24
N ARG A 8 -41.28 -53.02 26.77
CA ARG A 8 -42.11 -52.13 25.93
C ARG A 8 -41.62 -50.69 25.86
N ALA A 9 -40.56 -50.34 26.60
CA ALA A 9 -40.00 -48.98 26.60
C ALA A 9 -38.90 -48.75 25.56
N ARG A 10 -38.29 -49.82 25.00
CA ARG A 10 -37.20 -49.70 24.03
C ARG A 10 -37.63 -49.56 22.57
N ARG A 11 -38.92 -49.74 22.24
CA ARG A 11 -39.46 -49.60 20.88
C ARG A 11 -40.14 -48.25 20.58
N ARG A 12 -40.07 -47.28 21.50
CA ARG A 12 -40.64 -45.91 21.32
C ARG A 12 -39.61 -44.78 21.50
N ALA A 13 -38.32 -45.05 21.29
CA ALA A 13 -37.27 -44.03 21.28
C ALA A 13 -36.68 -43.76 19.87
N ALA A 14 -37.29 -44.29 18.81
CA ALA A 14 -36.84 -44.09 17.42
C ALA A 14 -37.74 -43.12 16.61
N ARG A 15 -38.49 -42.25 17.29
CA ARG A 15 -39.42 -41.30 16.64
C ARG A 15 -39.50 -39.93 17.34
N ARG A 16 -38.41 -39.49 17.97
CA ARG A 16 -38.37 -38.18 18.65
C ARG A 16 -36.97 -37.56 18.69
N SER A 17 -36.27 -37.63 17.57
CA SER A 17 -35.00 -36.93 17.33
C SER A 17 -35.02 -36.22 15.96
N LEU A 18 -36.16 -35.61 15.62
CA LEU A 18 -36.37 -34.82 14.40
C LEU A 18 -36.62 -33.34 14.72
N ASP A 19 -36.06 -32.83 15.82
CA ASP A 19 -36.11 -31.39 16.13
C ASP A 19 -34.87 -30.94 16.91
N SER A 20 -33.71 -31.23 16.34
CA SER A 20 -32.49 -30.49 16.68
C SER A 20 -32.16 -29.58 15.48
N PRO A 21 -32.25 -28.25 15.61
CA PRO A 21 -31.73 -27.36 14.58
C PRO A 21 -30.23 -27.66 14.44
N LEU A 22 -29.84 -28.14 13.26
CA LEU A 22 -28.47 -28.47 12.91
C LEU A 22 -27.56 -27.29 13.31
N PRO A 23 -26.50 -27.51 14.13
CA PRO A 23 -25.55 -26.46 14.42
C PRO A 23 -24.93 -26.00 13.09
N ARG A 24 -25.03 -24.70 12.85
CA ARG A 24 -24.48 -23.95 11.71
C ARG A 24 -22.98 -24.20 11.51
N ARG A 25 -22.63 -25.39 11.02
CA ARG A 25 -21.26 -25.77 10.61
C ARG A 25 -21.13 -25.93 9.09
N TYR A 26 -22.17 -25.54 8.35
CA TYR A 26 -22.17 -25.39 6.89
C TYR A 26 -22.48 -23.94 6.44
N ALA A 27 -22.19 -22.95 7.30
CA ALA A 27 -22.23 -21.54 6.93
C ALA A 27 -20.86 -20.96 6.52
N SER A 28 -19.85 -21.81 6.26
CA SER A 28 -18.53 -21.39 5.78
C SER A 28 -18.28 -21.69 4.29
N ILE A 29 -19.31 -22.03 3.52
CA ILE A 29 -19.23 -22.18 2.04
C ILE A 29 -20.04 -21.09 1.33
N MET A 30 -20.56 -20.10 2.06
CA MET A 30 -21.32 -18.98 1.48
C MET A 30 -20.72 -17.66 1.92
N GLY A 31 -20.03 -17.02 0.99
CA GLY A 31 -19.72 -15.59 1.04
C GLY A 31 -18.52 -15.23 1.88
N ALA A 32 -17.31 -15.57 1.41
CA ALA A 32 -16.23 -14.61 1.60
C ALA A 32 -16.78 -13.26 1.14
N PRO A 33 -16.71 -12.17 1.93
CA PRO A 33 -17.07 -10.86 1.41
C PRO A 33 -16.28 -10.72 0.12
N LYS A 34 -16.96 -10.58 -1.02
CA LYS A 34 -16.31 -10.18 -2.26
C LYS A 34 -15.67 -8.85 -1.90
N GLN A 35 -14.38 -8.87 -1.55
CA GLN A 35 -13.62 -7.63 -1.52
C GLN A 35 -13.86 -7.02 -2.89
N PRO A 36 -14.30 -5.75 -2.99
CA PRO A 36 -14.47 -5.11 -4.27
C PRO A 36 -13.09 -5.10 -4.95
N LYS A 37 -12.83 -6.12 -5.76
CA LYS A 37 -11.67 -6.22 -6.66
C LYS A 37 -11.96 -5.29 -7.83
N GLY A 38 -11.89 -3.99 -7.57
CA GLY A 38 -12.24 -2.97 -8.54
C GLY A 38 -12.44 -1.62 -7.87
N GLY A 39 -11.80 -0.60 -8.45
CA GLY A 39 -11.81 0.77 -7.97
C GLY A 39 -10.57 1.51 -8.42
N ILE A 40 -10.50 2.79 -8.06
CA ILE A 40 -9.37 3.66 -8.39
C ILE A 40 -8.01 3.03 -7.98
N PRO A 41 -7.85 2.39 -6.80
CA PRO A 41 -6.59 1.74 -6.43
C PRO A 41 -6.13 0.64 -7.40
N SER A 42 -7.05 -0.23 -7.84
CA SER A 42 -6.71 -1.30 -8.79
C SER A 42 -6.33 -0.74 -10.17
N VAL A 43 -6.94 0.36 -10.60
CA VAL A 43 -6.57 1.03 -11.86
C VAL A 43 -5.16 1.61 -11.75
N ILE A 44 -4.79 2.14 -10.58
CA ILE A 44 -3.44 2.70 -10.36
C ILE A 44 -2.39 1.60 -10.36
N GLU A 45 -2.62 0.49 -9.65
CA GLU A 45 -1.71 -0.65 -9.69
C GLU A 45 -1.49 -1.14 -11.13
N MET A 46 -2.53 -1.18 -11.95
CA MET A 46 -2.41 -1.50 -13.37
C MET A 46 -1.61 -0.43 -14.14
N LEU A 47 -1.92 0.85 -13.93
CA LEU A 47 -1.22 1.97 -14.59
C LEU A 47 0.27 2.00 -14.23
N GLN A 48 0.65 1.66 -13.00
CA GLN A 48 2.03 1.59 -12.53
C GLN A 48 2.84 0.48 -13.21
N LEU A 49 2.19 -0.62 -13.65
CA LEU A 49 2.84 -1.70 -14.38
C LEU A 49 3.08 -1.38 -15.87
N LEU A 50 2.42 -0.35 -16.40
CA LEU A 50 2.58 0.08 -17.79
C LEU A 50 3.78 1.00 -17.95
N ASP A 51 4.37 0.99 -19.15
CA ASP A 51 5.38 1.95 -19.56
C ASP A 51 4.82 3.38 -19.57
N ALA A 52 5.71 4.37 -19.44
CA ALA A 52 5.33 5.77 -19.27
C ALA A 52 4.52 6.31 -20.46
N GLU A 53 4.81 5.88 -21.69
CA GLU A 53 4.13 6.36 -22.90
C GLU A 53 2.69 5.85 -22.95
N THR A 54 2.49 4.55 -22.71
CA THR A 54 1.16 3.94 -22.66
C THR A 54 0.33 4.50 -21.50
N ARG A 55 0.93 4.68 -20.32
CA ARG A 55 0.29 5.27 -19.15
C ARG A 55 -0.23 6.68 -19.44
N ALA A 56 0.62 7.54 -20.03
CA ALA A 56 0.24 8.90 -20.40
C ALA A 56 -0.91 8.94 -21.41
N LYS A 57 -0.90 8.05 -22.42
CA LYS A 57 -2.01 7.92 -23.39
C LYS A 57 -3.32 7.53 -22.72
N ILE A 58 -3.29 6.57 -21.79
CA ILE A 58 -4.49 6.14 -21.06
C ILE A 58 -5.02 7.28 -20.18
N LEU A 59 -4.15 7.95 -19.42
CA LEU A 59 -4.55 9.09 -18.60
C LEU A 59 -5.15 10.23 -19.43
N SER A 60 -4.57 10.55 -20.58
CA SER A 60 -5.09 11.57 -21.51
C SER A 60 -6.50 11.20 -22.03
N ASN A 61 -6.71 9.94 -22.40
CA ASN A 61 -8.02 9.43 -22.81
C ASN A 61 -9.06 9.49 -21.67
N ILE A 62 -8.63 9.23 -20.42
CA ILE A 62 -9.49 9.39 -19.24
C ILE A 62 -9.79 10.87 -19.02
N ALA A 63 -8.80 11.76 -19.11
CA ALA A 63 -8.95 13.20 -18.90
C ALA A 63 -9.93 13.83 -19.89
N ALA A 64 -9.94 13.36 -21.14
CA ALA A 64 -10.89 13.82 -22.16
C ALA A 64 -12.36 13.51 -21.83
N ARG A 65 -12.62 12.53 -20.95
CA ARG A 65 -13.96 12.12 -20.53
C ARG A 65 -14.30 12.58 -19.11
N ASP A 66 -13.32 12.48 -18.21
CA ASP A 66 -13.43 12.83 -16.80
C ASP A 66 -12.05 13.33 -16.31
N GLU A 67 -11.87 14.65 -16.41
CA GLU A 67 -10.67 15.33 -15.96
C GLU A 67 -10.41 15.13 -14.45
N LYS A 68 -11.47 15.07 -13.65
CA LYS A 68 -11.36 14.91 -12.20
C LYS A 68 -10.82 13.53 -11.86
N LEU A 69 -11.29 12.48 -12.54
CA LEU A 69 -10.81 11.12 -12.36
C LEU A 69 -9.35 10.96 -12.83
N ALA A 70 -8.99 11.54 -13.97
CA ALA A 70 -7.61 11.51 -14.47
C ALA A 70 -6.65 12.16 -13.46
N ARG A 71 -6.98 13.35 -12.94
CA ARG A 71 -6.19 14.02 -11.90
C ARG A 71 -6.08 13.18 -10.62
N GLN A 72 -7.13 12.46 -10.23
CA GLN A 72 -7.10 11.56 -9.07
C GLN A 72 -6.20 10.33 -9.29
N LEU A 73 -6.13 9.82 -10.51
CA LEU A 73 -5.25 8.72 -10.90
C LEU A 73 -3.79 9.20 -10.96
N GLU A 74 -3.52 10.33 -11.62
CA GLU A 74 -2.20 10.97 -11.72
C GLU A 74 -1.60 11.30 -10.35
N ALA A 75 -2.38 11.91 -9.46
CA ALA A 75 -1.92 12.22 -8.10
C ALA A 75 -1.48 10.98 -7.31
N ARG A 76 -1.94 9.79 -7.71
CA ARG A 76 -1.57 8.52 -7.09
C ARG A 76 -0.48 7.76 -7.84
N LEU A 77 -0.10 8.23 -9.03
CA LEU A 77 1.05 7.75 -9.80
C LEU A 77 2.36 8.45 -9.44
N PHE A 78 2.32 9.39 -8.49
CA PHE A 78 3.51 10.02 -7.94
C PHE A 78 4.47 8.95 -7.42
N ASP A 79 5.59 8.77 -8.12
CA ASP A 79 6.59 7.77 -7.82
C ASP A 79 7.71 8.40 -6.98
N PHE A 80 8.47 7.58 -6.26
CA PHE A 80 9.57 8.06 -5.42
C PHE A 80 10.62 8.88 -6.20
N GLU A 81 10.81 8.56 -7.49
CA GLU A 81 11.72 9.28 -8.39
C GLU A 81 11.29 10.73 -8.67
N ASP A 82 9.99 11.05 -8.53
CA ASP A 82 9.49 12.40 -8.78
C ASP A 82 9.91 13.41 -7.70
N LEU A 83 10.45 12.95 -6.58
CA LEU A 83 11.06 13.80 -5.56
C LEU A 83 12.22 14.65 -6.11
N ARG A 84 12.85 14.24 -7.21
CA ARG A 84 13.90 15.05 -7.87
C ARG A 84 13.38 16.38 -8.42
N GLN A 85 12.08 16.50 -8.63
CA GLN A 85 11.45 17.71 -9.16
C GLN A 85 11.24 18.80 -8.08
N LEU A 86 11.44 18.45 -6.80
CA LEU A 86 11.28 19.37 -5.69
C LEU A 86 12.35 20.46 -5.71
N THR A 87 11.95 21.68 -5.38
CA THR A 87 12.90 22.78 -5.18
C THR A 87 13.76 22.52 -3.93
N PRO A 88 14.95 23.14 -3.80
CA PRO A 88 15.83 22.93 -2.65
C PRO A 88 15.13 23.12 -1.29
N ARG A 89 14.31 24.17 -1.18
CA ARG A 89 13.53 24.46 0.03
C ARG A 89 12.53 23.34 0.33
N MET A 90 11.80 22.89 -0.69
CA MET A 90 10.81 21.81 -0.56
C MET A 90 11.48 20.48 -0.18
N THR A 91 12.61 20.15 -0.78
CA THR A 91 13.40 18.96 -0.41
C THR A 91 13.81 19.02 1.06
N GLN A 92 14.30 20.17 1.54
CA GLN A 92 14.64 20.34 2.96
C GLN A 92 13.42 20.20 3.89
N GLU A 93 12.26 20.71 3.49
CA GLU A 93 11.02 20.55 4.27
C GLU A 93 10.59 19.08 4.35
N LEU A 94 10.66 18.35 3.23
CA LEU A 94 10.38 16.92 3.20
C LEU A 94 11.37 16.13 4.07
N LEU A 95 12.67 16.39 3.93
CA LEU A 95 13.73 15.67 4.66
C LEU A 95 13.60 15.80 6.19
N ARG A 96 13.00 16.89 6.70
CA ARG A 96 12.75 17.06 8.15
C ARG A 96 11.65 16.16 8.71
N GLU A 97 10.75 15.68 7.84
CA GLU A 97 9.61 14.83 8.22
C GLU A 97 9.93 13.33 8.08
N ILE A 98 11.06 13.00 7.44
CA ILE A 98 11.47 11.62 7.18
C ILE A 98 12.45 11.15 8.26
N PRO A 99 12.17 10.03 8.94
CA PRO A 99 13.15 9.37 9.81
C PRO A 99 14.38 8.92 9.02
N GLU A 100 15.58 9.19 9.54
CA GLU A 100 16.85 8.90 8.86
C GLU A 100 16.96 7.44 8.41
N ALA A 101 16.65 6.48 9.28
CA ALA A 101 16.67 5.06 8.94
C ALA A 101 15.77 4.67 7.74
N LYS A 102 14.64 5.37 7.54
CA LYS A 102 13.75 5.15 6.38
C LYS A 102 14.35 5.76 5.12
N LEU A 103 14.96 6.94 5.24
CA LEU A 103 15.61 7.61 4.12
C LEU A 103 16.76 6.77 3.56
N VAL A 104 17.62 6.23 4.43
CA VAL A 104 18.69 5.30 4.04
C VAL A 104 18.12 4.12 3.25
N LEU A 105 17.08 3.48 3.78
CA LEU A 105 16.47 2.31 3.17
C LEU A 105 15.91 2.62 1.78
N ALA A 106 15.20 3.75 1.64
CA ALA A 106 14.58 4.18 0.38
C ALA A 106 15.59 4.58 -0.69
N LEU A 107 16.70 5.23 -0.31
CA LEU A 107 17.73 5.70 -1.25
C LEU A 107 18.55 4.57 -1.89
N ARG A 108 18.50 3.35 -1.35
CA ARG A 108 19.28 2.21 -1.86
C ARG A 108 18.95 1.83 -3.31
N LYS A 109 17.69 2.01 -3.71
CA LYS A 109 17.19 1.73 -5.08
C LYS A 109 16.93 3.00 -5.89
N ALA A 110 17.19 4.17 -5.31
CA ALA A 110 17.01 5.44 -5.99
C ALA A 110 17.99 5.60 -7.15
N SER A 111 17.58 6.31 -8.18
CA SER A 111 18.49 6.76 -9.23
C SER A 111 19.65 7.60 -8.66
N ASP A 112 20.78 7.63 -9.36
CA ASP A 112 21.92 8.46 -8.95
C ASP A 112 21.55 9.96 -8.99
N GLU A 113 20.66 10.35 -9.90
CA GLU A 113 20.11 11.71 -9.98
C GLU A 113 19.33 12.08 -8.71
N LEU A 114 18.40 11.22 -8.27
CA LEU A 114 17.63 11.47 -7.06
C LEU A 114 18.55 11.48 -5.83
N ARG A 115 19.51 10.56 -5.73
CA ARG A 115 20.48 10.56 -4.63
C ARG A 115 21.27 11.87 -4.60
N ALA A 116 21.80 12.31 -5.74
CA ALA A 116 22.53 13.57 -5.85
C ALA A 116 21.66 14.77 -5.45
N HIS A 117 20.41 14.80 -5.88
CA HIS A 117 19.44 15.83 -5.48
C HIS A 117 19.19 15.84 -3.97
N VAL A 118 19.02 14.68 -3.36
CA VAL A 118 18.82 14.57 -1.91
C VAL A 118 20.06 15.04 -1.15
N PHE A 119 21.25 14.57 -1.53
CA PHE A 119 22.51 14.96 -0.87
C PHE A 119 22.85 16.43 -1.03
N SER A 120 22.54 17.05 -2.18
CA SER A 120 22.80 18.48 -2.40
C SER A 120 21.96 19.39 -1.50
N ASN A 121 20.86 18.86 -0.96
CA ASN A 121 19.94 19.56 -0.06
C ASN A 121 20.19 19.28 1.43
N MET A 122 21.25 18.54 1.76
CA MET A 122 21.67 18.25 3.14
C MET A 122 22.86 19.11 3.55
N SER A 123 23.05 19.28 4.87
CA SER A 123 24.35 19.76 5.36
C SER A 123 25.44 18.71 5.11
N LYS A 124 26.71 19.15 5.01
CA LYS A 124 27.87 18.24 4.81
C LYS A 124 27.89 17.08 5.80
N ARG A 125 27.66 17.39 7.08
CA ARG A 125 27.60 16.40 8.16
C ARG A 125 26.48 15.38 7.97
N GLN A 126 25.26 15.82 7.63
CA GLN A 126 24.14 14.90 7.37
C GLN A 126 24.41 14.00 6.15
N ALA A 127 24.98 14.58 5.09
CA ALA A 127 25.33 13.82 3.90
C ALA A 127 26.43 12.78 4.17
N GLU A 128 27.41 13.09 5.02
CA GLU A 128 28.44 12.13 5.47
C GLU A 128 27.82 10.98 6.26
N VAL A 129 27.01 11.28 7.29
CA VAL A 129 26.34 10.26 8.11
C VAL A 129 25.49 9.33 7.24
N LEU A 130 24.67 9.89 6.35
CA LEU A 130 23.81 9.09 5.48
C LEU A 130 24.60 8.21 4.49
N ARG A 131 25.74 8.69 3.98
CA ARG A 131 26.63 7.89 3.12
C ARG A 131 27.25 6.74 3.89
N ASP A 132 27.70 6.99 5.12
CA ASP A 132 28.27 5.97 5.98
C ASP A 132 27.20 4.92 6.34
N GLU A 133 25.97 5.34 6.64
CA GLU A 133 24.86 4.41 6.89
C GLU A 133 24.48 3.59 5.65
N LEU A 134 24.46 4.20 4.46
CA LEU A 134 24.23 3.48 3.19
C LEU A 134 25.32 2.44 2.90
N ALA A 135 26.59 2.76 3.23
CA ALA A 135 27.71 1.86 3.01
C ALA A 135 27.74 0.68 3.99
N ASN A 136 27.28 0.90 5.23
CA ASN A 136 27.32 -0.09 6.31
C ASN A 136 25.99 -0.85 6.49
N GLN A 137 24.94 -0.50 5.76
CA GLN A 137 23.63 -1.15 5.89
C GLN A 137 23.67 -2.61 5.41
N PRO A 138 23.17 -3.58 6.20
CA PRO A 138 23.09 -4.97 5.76
C PRO A 138 22.06 -5.13 4.63
N PRO A 139 22.14 -6.22 3.83
CA PRO A 139 21.18 -6.48 2.77
C PRO A 139 19.74 -6.51 3.29
N GLN A 140 18.89 -5.65 2.72
CA GLN A 140 17.46 -5.56 3.04
C GLN A 140 16.62 -6.22 1.96
N LYS A 141 15.41 -6.67 2.32
CA LYS A 141 14.45 -7.21 1.34
C LYS A 141 13.96 -6.08 0.43
N LEU A 142 13.74 -6.39 -0.84
CA LEU A 142 13.21 -5.41 -1.80
C LEU A 142 11.87 -4.82 -1.34
N THR A 143 11.01 -5.66 -0.75
CA THR A 143 9.71 -5.25 -0.19
C THR A 143 9.83 -4.18 0.89
N ASP A 144 10.90 -4.19 1.69
CA ASP A 144 11.08 -3.22 2.77
C ASP A 144 11.57 -1.87 2.21
N VAL A 145 12.38 -1.91 1.14
CA VAL A 145 12.78 -0.71 0.38
C VAL A 145 11.57 -0.05 -0.27
N GLU A 146 10.74 -0.83 -0.97
CA GLU A 146 9.52 -0.33 -1.63
C GLU A 146 8.53 0.27 -0.61
N LYS A 147 8.38 -0.35 0.57
CA LYS A 147 7.58 0.21 1.66
C LYS A 147 8.12 1.56 2.15
N ALA A 148 9.43 1.68 2.37
CA ALA A 148 10.02 2.94 2.79
C ALA A 148 9.84 4.05 1.73
N GLN A 149 10.00 3.71 0.45
CA GLN A 149 9.73 4.62 -0.65
C GLN A 149 8.26 5.07 -0.68
N ALA A 150 7.33 4.14 -0.54
CA ALA A 150 5.89 4.43 -0.49
C ALA A 150 5.53 5.34 0.69
N GLU A 151 6.07 5.06 1.88
CA GLU A 151 5.83 5.91 3.06
C GLU A 151 6.37 7.34 2.88
N ILE A 152 7.54 7.50 2.25
CA ILE A 152 8.09 8.82 1.93
C ILE A 152 7.21 9.55 0.91
N VAL A 153 6.71 8.84 -0.10
CA VAL A 153 5.75 9.38 -1.07
C VAL A 153 4.47 9.85 -0.36
N GLU A 154 3.94 9.09 0.59
CA GLU A 154 2.76 9.49 1.36
C GLU A 154 3.03 10.74 2.23
N ILE A 155 4.22 10.86 2.82
CA ILE A 155 4.64 12.09 3.52
C ILE A 155 4.67 13.27 2.52
N ALA A 156 5.25 13.08 1.34
CA ALA A 156 5.32 14.13 0.32
C ALA A 156 3.93 14.58 -0.15
N LYS A 157 3.01 13.64 -0.41
CA LYS A 157 1.61 13.94 -0.75
C LYS A 157 0.89 14.71 0.35
N ARG A 158 1.11 14.33 1.62
CA ARG A 158 0.55 15.05 2.76
C ARG A 158 1.04 16.50 2.79
N LEU A 159 2.35 16.72 2.62
CA LEU A 159 2.94 18.05 2.58
C LEU A 159 2.50 18.86 1.35
N GLU A 160 2.25 18.22 0.22
CA GLU A 160 1.64 18.86 -0.96
C GLU A 160 0.20 19.32 -0.66
N ALA A 161 -0.60 18.47 -0.02
CA ALA A 161 -1.97 18.82 0.39
C ALA A 161 -2.00 19.98 1.41
N GLU A 162 -0.96 20.13 2.22
CA GLU A 162 -0.74 21.27 3.12
C GLU A 162 -0.23 22.53 2.40
N GLY A 163 0.10 22.44 1.10
CA GLY A 163 0.66 23.53 0.31
C GLY A 163 2.15 23.81 0.57
N ARG A 164 2.84 22.92 1.29
CA ARG A 164 4.27 23.03 1.63
C ARG A 164 5.17 22.51 0.50
N LEU A 165 4.71 21.48 -0.21
CA LEU A 165 5.33 21.01 -1.44
C LEU A 165 4.45 21.39 -2.63
N VAL A 166 5.09 21.65 -3.76
CA VAL A 166 4.40 21.83 -5.04
C VAL A 166 5.20 21.08 -6.09
N PHE A 167 4.56 20.13 -6.74
CA PHE A 167 5.14 19.46 -7.89
C PHE A 167 4.76 20.23 -9.16
N LYS A 168 5.72 20.34 -10.09
CA LYS A 168 5.41 20.90 -11.41
C LYS A 168 4.50 19.90 -12.12
N LYS A 169 3.26 20.31 -12.34
CA LYS A 169 2.30 19.60 -13.19
C LYS A 169 2.63 19.82 -14.65
#